data_AF-A0A1R2D0N9-F1
#
_entry.id   AF-A0A1R2D0N9-F1
#
_cell.length_a   1.000
_cell.length_b   1.000
_cell.length_c   1.000
_cell.angle_alpha   90.00
_cell.angle_beta   90.00
_cell.angle_gamma   90.00
#
_symmetry.space_group_name_H-M   'P 1'
#
loop_
_entity.id
_entity.type
_entity.pdbx_description
1 polymer ?
#
loop_
_entity_poly.entity_id
_entity_poly.type
_entity_poly.pdbx_seq_one_letter_code
_entity_poly.pdbx_strand_id
1 'polypeptide(L)'
;MERIFYYWERQGKEHTCGIHTLNAILQGPFYDKTRFRESAKKLLDKQLELSDDLKEEIIAEDGCSYELLVACLEEYGLICEPMNFKNEYDIKYKLFSFLKGMIAHKGEHFFALINYNKFWINYDSLCNDGPEIISNDELYILITTNINDQGSFFNLVDHNNLLPRVYQQTYRQLFDHQKIFNYNQLIETTQFIKATRESRHIEAQKNIRSNYKKMYGVSGDNELDIAIQMSLKEQEPKIASSTLELEEEYMIKLALEESKKEAEISKVQHTESSNQIQVCICKPNKNFMFLPFDKRKSFRNLLNLMSEKTGYENLKVYIKSQNKKYIDDLDLTLDSMLASRNDHIIFIESNINPFF
;
A
#
# COMPACT_ATOMS: atom_id res chain seq x y z
N MET A 1 1.99 26.15 -5.62
CA MET A 1 1.71 24.70 -5.58
C MET A 1 0.41 24.47 -6.32
N GLU A 2 0.38 23.55 -7.28
CA GLU A 2 -0.88 23.11 -7.89
C GLU A 2 -1.78 22.51 -6.81
N ARG A 3 -3.07 22.86 -6.82
CA ARG A 3 -4.05 22.23 -5.93
C ARG A 3 -4.36 20.85 -6.50
N ILE A 4 -3.94 19.80 -5.79
CA ILE A 4 -4.28 18.42 -6.12
C ILE A 4 -5.66 18.13 -5.54
N PHE A 5 -6.50 17.49 -6.34
CA PHE A 5 -7.83 17.04 -5.97
C PHE A 5 -7.95 15.52 -6.18
N TYR A 6 -8.89 14.91 -5.46
CA TYR A 6 -9.12 13.47 -5.45
C TYR A 6 -10.58 13.21 -5.81
N TYR A 7 -10.81 12.44 -6.87
CA TYR A 7 -12.15 12.11 -7.34
C TYR A 7 -12.57 10.77 -6.76
N TRP A 8 -13.79 10.70 -6.23
CA TRP A 8 -14.37 9.45 -5.74
C TRP A 8 -15.87 9.43 -6.01
N GLU A 9 -16.39 8.24 -6.27
CA GLU A 9 -17.81 8.01 -6.51
C GLU A 9 -18.32 6.84 -5.67
N ARG A 10 -19.44 7.08 -4.98
CA ARG A 10 -20.11 6.09 -4.18
C ARG A 10 -20.89 5.14 -5.07
N GLN A 11 -20.71 3.85 -4.85
CA GLN A 11 -21.56 2.84 -5.47
C GLN A 11 -22.94 2.82 -4.83
N GLY A 12 -23.96 2.76 -5.68
CA GLY A 12 -25.35 2.60 -5.28
C GLY A 12 -25.69 1.14 -4.94
N LYS A 13 -26.96 0.78 -5.13
CA LYS A 13 -27.40 -0.63 -5.02
C LYS A 13 -27.07 -1.43 -6.29
N GLU A 14 -26.76 -0.74 -7.37
CA GLU A 14 -26.24 -1.37 -8.58
C GLU A 14 -24.86 -1.97 -8.29
N HIS A 15 -24.66 -3.24 -8.61
CA HIS A 15 -23.41 -3.96 -8.33
C HIS A 15 -22.28 -3.60 -9.32
N THR A 16 -22.25 -2.35 -9.81
CA THR A 16 -21.31 -1.88 -10.85
C THR A 16 -19.97 -1.39 -10.29
N CYS A 17 -19.30 -2.21 -9.47
CA CYS A 17 -18.02 -1.87 -8.82
C CYS A 17 -16.91 -1.52 -9.83
N GLY A 18 -16.94 -2.13 -11.01
CA GLY A 18 -15.97 -1.88 -12.09
C GLY A 18 -15.95 -0.45 -12.58
N ILE A 19 -17.12 0.16 -12.80
CA ILE A 19 -17.23 1.57 -13.24
C ILE A 19 -16.56 2.49 -12.23
N HIS A 20 -16.89 2.28 -10.95
CA HIS A 20 -16.35 3.09 -9.85
C HIS A 20 -14.84 2.91 -9.68
N THR A 21 -14.35 1.68 -9.86
CA THR A 21 -12.92 1.39 -9.88
C THR A 21 -12.20 2.12 -11.01
N LEU A 22 -12.73 2.06 -12.24
CA LEU A 22 -12.15 2.75 -13.39
C LEU A 22 -12.14 4.26 -13.21
N ASN A 23 -13.26 4.83 -12.76
CA ASN A 23 -13.39 6.27 -12.55
C ASN A 23 -12.50 6.77 -11.40
N ALA A 24 -12.29 5.95 -10.37
CA ALA A 24 -11.29 6.23 -9.35
C ALA A 24 -9.87 6.23 -9.93
N ILE A 25 -9.49 5.24 -10.74
CA ILE A 25 -8.15 5.19 -11.37
C ILE A 25 -7.92 6.37 -12.30
N LEU A 26 -8.92 6.68 -13.13
CA LEU A 26 -8.87 7.77 -14.11
C LEU A 26 -9.13 9.14 -13.48
N GLN A 27 -9.45 9.18 -12.18
CA GLN A 27 -9.66 10.40 -11.42
C GLN A 27 -10.74 11.31 -12.05
N GLY A 28 -11.88 10.70 -12.41
CA GLY A 28 -13.05 11.38 -12.94
C GLY A 28 -14.14 10.44 -13.47
N PRO A 29 -15.33 10.96 -13.82
CA PRO A 29 -16.45 10.19 -14.38
C PRO A 29 -16.23 9.88 -15.87
N PHE A 30 -15.24 9.05 -16.18
CA PHE A 30 -14.89 8.68 -17.56
C PHE A 30 -15.77 7.56 -18.12
N TYR A 31 -16.28 6.70 -17.24
CA TYR A 31 -17.18 5.60 -17.54
C TYR A 31 -18.54 5.82 -16.89
N ASP A 32 -19.58 5.52 -17.66
CA ASP A 32 -20.93 5.28 -17.18
C ASP A 32 -21.37 3.88 -17.65
N LYS A 33 -22.59 3.47 -17.30
CA LYS A 33 -23.12 2.15 -17.70
C LYS A 33 -23.12 1.94 -19.22
N THR A 34 -23.38 3.00 -19.99
CA THR A 34 -23.43 2.92 -21.45
C THR A 34 -22.05 2.61 -22.02
N ARG A 35 -21.05 3.42 -21.65
CA ARG A 35 -19.68 3.26 -22.12
C ARG A 35 -19.05 1.95 -21.64
N PHE A 36 -19.33 1.56 -20.40
CA PHE A 36 -18.83 0.29 -19.86
C PHE A 36 -19.37 -0.91 -20.65
N ARG A 37 -20.67 -0.89 -21.02
CA ARG A 37 -21.28 -1.90 -21.90
C ARG A 37 -20.72 -1.89 -23.32
N GLU A 38 -20.39 -0.72 -23.86
CA GLU A 38 -19.73 -0.63 -25.16
C GLU A 38 -18.34 -1.29 -25.13
N SER A 39 -17.57 -1.09 -24.06
CA SER A 39 -16.28 -1.77 -23.87
C SER A 39 -16.46 -3.28 -23.71
N ALA A 40 -17.47 -3.72 -22.96
CA ALA A 40 -17.84 -5.14 -22.83
C ALA A 40 -18.16 -5.77 -24.19
N LYS A 41 -18.98 -5.11 -25.01
CA LYS A 41 -19.29 -5.57 -26.37
C LYS A 41 -18.06 -5.65 -27.25
N LYS A 42 -17.20 -4.62 -27.25
CA LYS A 42 -15.94 -4.63 -28.00
C LYS A 42 -15.03 -5.79 -27.57
N LEU A 43 -15.00 -6.11 -26.28
CA LEU A 43 -14.21 -7.22 -25.75
C LEU A 43 -14.74 -8.56 -26.27
N LEU A 44 -16.06 -8.78 -26.18
CA LEU A 44 -16.73 -9.97 -26.70
C LEU A 44 -16.55 -10.14 -28.21
N ASP A 45 -16.62 -9.05 -28.98
CA ASP A 45 -16.43 -9.06 -30.43
C ASP A 45 -14.97 -9.39 -30.83
N LYS A 46 -13.99 -9.06 -29.98
CA LYS A 46 -12.55 -9.24 -30.26
C LYS A 46 -12.02 -10.59 -29.81
N GLN A 47 -12.54 -11.17 -28.73
CA GLN A 47 -11.98 -12.38 -28.15
C GLN A 47 -12.85 -13.60 -28.44
N LEU A 48 -12.50 -14.29 -29.54
CA LEU A 48 -13.12 -15.56 -29.95
C LEU A 48 -12.89 -16.71 -28.94
N GLU A 49 -11.99 -16.54 -27.96
CA GLU A 49 -11.53 -17.59 -27.04
C GLU A 49 -11.94 -17.38 -25.57
N LEU A 50 -12.78 -16.39 -25.26
CA LEU A 50 -13.34 -16.27 -23.91
C LEU A 50 -14.13 -17.53 -23.56
N SER A 51 -13.99 -18.03 -22.32
CA SER A 51 -14.86 -19.09 -21.80
C SER A 51 -16.31 -18.60 -21.76
N ASP A 52 -17.26 -19.54 -21.86
CA ASP A 52 -18.68 -19.17 -21.85
C ASP A 52 -19.09 -18.54 -20.52
N ASP A 53 -18.56 -19.02 -19.39
CA ASP A 53 -18.76 -18.42 -18.06
C ASP A 53 -18.33 -16.95 -18.01
N LEU A 54 -17.17 -16.63 -18.58
CA LEU A 54 -16.64 -15.26 -18.60
C LEU A 54 -17.44 -14.37 -19.55
N LYS A 55 -17.96 -14.92 -20.66
CA LYS A 55 -18.89 -14.18 -21.51
C LYS A 55 -20.18 -13.87 -20.76
N GLU A 56 -20.74 -14.83 -20.03
CA GLU A 56 -21.94 -14.61 -19.21
C GLU A 56 -21.70 -13.54 -18.15
N GLU A 57 -20.55 -13.56 -17.47
CA GLU A 57 -20.14 -12.54 -16.52
C GLU A 57 -20.05 -11.16 -17.19
N ILE A 58 -19.40 -11.03 -18.35
CA ILE A 58 -19.26 -9.75 -19.07
C ILE A 58 -20.63 -9.23 -19.59
N ILE A 59 -21.55 -10.13 -19.93
CA ILE A 59 -22.88 -9.79 -20.45
C ILE A 59 -23.84 -9.38 -19.32
N ALA A 60 -23.61 -9.87 -18.09
CA ALA A 60 -24.46 -9.58 -16.96
C ALA A 60 -24.64 -8.06 -16.76
N GLU A 61 -25.84 -7.64 -16.35
CA GLU A 61 -26.20 -6.21 -16.26
C GLU A 61 -25.26 -5.41 -15.35
N ASP A 62 -24.82 -6.03 -14.26
CA ASP A 62 -23.86 -5.50 -13.28
C ASP A 62 -22.50 -6.23 -13.35
N GLY A 63 -22.28 -7.02 -14.40
CA GLY A 63 -21.10 -7.86 -14.56
C GLY A 63 -19.81 -7.05 -14.67
N CYS A 64 -18.78 -7.47 -13.94
CA CYS A 64 -17.47 -6.83 -13.98
C CYS A 64 -16.38 -7.88 -13.81
N SER A 65 -15.72 -8.24 -14.91
CA SER A 65 -14.55 -9.12 -14.88
C SER A 65 -13.24 -8.33 -14.93
N TYR A 66 -12.15 -9.01 -14.56
CA TYR A 66 -10.80 -8.47 -14.69
C TYR A 66 -10.47 -8.10 -16.15
N GLU A 67 -10.82 -8.96 -17.11
CA GLU A 67 -10.57 -8.77 -18.54
C GLU A 67 -11.26 -7.51 -19.06
N LEU A 68 -12.47 -7.22 -18.57
CA LEU A 68 -13.19 -6.01 -18.92
C LEU A 68 -12.50 -4.76 -18.36
N LEU A 69 -12.02 -4.81 -17.12
CA LEU A 69 -11.24 -3.70 -16.52
C LEU A 69 -9.96 -3.44 -17.31
N VAL A 70 -9.22 -4.50 -17.68
CA VAL A 70 -8.01 -4.39 -18.52
C VAL A 70 -8.34 -3.72 -19.84
N ALA A 71 -9.37 -4.21 -20.56
CA ALA A 71 -9.76 -3.66 -21.86
C ALA A 71 -10.14 -2.18 -21.78
N CYS A 72 -10.78 -1.76 -20.67
CA CYS A 72 -11.10 -0.35 -20.44
C CYS A 72 -9.86 0.50 -20.16
N LEU A 73 -8.93 0.02 -19.33
CA LEU A 73 -7.71 0.75 -18.96
C LEU A 73 -6.75 0.91 -20.14
N GLU A 74 -6.70 -0.08 -21.04
CA GLU A 74 -5.90 -0.02 -22.27
C GLU A 74 -6.33 1.13 -23.19
N GLU A 75 -7.61 1.52 -23.21
CA GLU A 75 -8.08 2.70 -23.96
C GLU A 75 -7.40 4.00 -23.50
N TYR A 76 -6.86 4.01 -22.28
CA TYR A 76 -6.16 5.14 -21.67
C TYR A 76 -4.63 4.94 -21.59
N GLY A 77 -4.10 3.88 -22.22
CA GLY A 77 -2.67 3.57 -22.20
C GLY A 77 -2.17 3.07 -20.84
N LEU A 78 -3.08 2.58 -19.98
CA LEU A 78 -2.75 1.96 -18.71
C LEU A 78 -2.72 0.44 -18.88
N ILE A 79 -1.68 -0.20 -18.33
CA ILE A 79 -1.60 -1.66 -18.22
C ILE A 79 -2.04 -2.05 -16.81
N CYS A 80 -2.86 -3.10 -16.73
CA CYS A 80 -3.19 -3.77 -15.49
C CYS A 80 -2.58 -5.17 -15.53
N GLU A 81 -1.71 -5.51 -14.56
CA GLU A 81 -1.01 -6.80 -14.52
C GLU A 81 -1.33 -7.54 -13.21
N PRO A 82 -1.59 -8.86 -13.23
CA PRO A 82 -1.82 -9.62 -12.01
C PRO A 82 -0.60 -9.58 -11.07
N MET A 83 -0.86 -9.36 -9.79
CA MET A 83 0.14 -9.37 -8.75
C MET A 83 0.11 -10.67 -7.97
N ASN A 84 1.20 -11.44 -8.07
CA ASN A 84 1.46 -12.57 -7.20
C ASN A 84 2.39 -12.17 -6.06
N PHE A 85 1.88 -12.21 -4.83
CA PHE A 85 2.67 -12.07 -3.61
C PHE A 85 3.05 -13.46 -3.11
N LYS A 86 4.34 -13.80 -3.08
CA LYS A 86 4.79 -15.14 -2.67
C LYS A 86 5.05 -15.24 -1.18
N ASN A 87 5.37 -14.12 -0.52
CA ASN A 87 5.70 -14.04 0.89
C ASN A 87 5.55 -12.58 1.38
N GLU A 88 5.65 -12.37 2.69
CA GLU A 88 5.58 -11.05 3.33
C GLU A 88 6.65 -10.07 2.81
N TYR A 89 7.86 -10.56 2.51
CA TYR A 89 8.93 -9.72 1.97
C TYR A 89 8.57 -9.16 0.58
N ASP A 90 7.98 -9.96 -0.29
CA ASP A 90 7.50 -9.54 -1.61
C ASP A 90 6.42 -8.46 -1.49
N ILE A 91 5.55 -8.58 -0.50
CA ILE A 91 4.52 -7.57 -0.19
C ILE A 91 5.20 -6.24 0.14
N LYS A 92 6.06 -6.23 1.17
CA LYS A 92 6.75 -4.99 1.61
C LYS A 92 7.62 -4.39 0.51
N TYR A 93 8.39 -5.22 -0.21
CA TYR A 93 9.28 -4.75 -1.27
C TYR A 93 8.53 -4.13 -2.44
N LYS A 94 7.49 -4.82 -2.96
CA LYS A 94 6.72 -4.33 -4.10
C LYS A 94 5.94 -3.07 -3.74
N LEU A 95 5.26 -3.05 -2.59
CA LEU A 95 4.39 -1.95 -2.18
C LEU A 95 5.10 -0.61 -2.07
N PHE A 96 6.24 -0.59 -1.39
CA PHE A 96 6.83 0.67 -0.95
C PHE A 96 7.85 1.26 -1.91
N SER A 97 8.21 0.53 -2.97
CA SER A 97 9.32 0.92 -3.84
C SER A 97 8.87 1.41 -5.22
N PHE A 98 7.80 0.84 -5.81
CA PHE A 98 7.51 1.05 -7.23
C PHE A 98 6.04 1.28 -7.60
N LEU A 99 5.08 0.85 -6.76
CA LEU A 99 3.67 0.87 -7.15
C LEU A 99 3.08 2.28 -7.09
N LYS A 100 2.41 2.67 -8.18
CA LYS A 100 1.65 3.92 -8.30
C LYS A 100 0.16 3.72 -8.02
N GLY A 101 -0.35 2.54 -8.32
CA GLY A 101 -1.69 2.14 -7.96
C GLY A 101 -1.87 0.64 -8.16
N MET A 102 -2.96 0.13 -7.62
CA MET A 102 -3.38 -1.25 -7.82
C MET A 102 -4.91 -1.33 -7.79
N ILE A 103 -5.43 -2.38 -8.39
CA ILE A 103 -6.81 -2.83 -8.22
C ILE A 103 -6.78 -3.98 -7.24
N ALA A 104 -7.66 -3.93 -6.25
CA ALA A 104 -7.94 -5.04 -5.36
C ALA A 104 -9.27 -5.68 -5.76
N HIS A 105 -9.31 -7.00 -5.73
CA HIS A 105 -10.51 -7.80 -5.90
C HIS A 105 -10.74 -8.59 -4.61
N LYS A 106 -11.94 -8.44 -4.02
CA LYS A 106 -12.34 -9.12 -2.79
C LYS A 106 -13.77 -9.66 -2.94
N GLY A 107 -13.94 -10.98 -2.91
CA GLY A 107 -15.23 -11.59 -3.23
C GLY A 107 -15.63 -11.24 -4.67
N GLU A 108 -16.77 -10.56 -4.83
CA GLU A 108 -17.31 -10.07 -6.12
C GLU A 108 -17.10 -8.54 -6.29
N HIS A 109 -16.17 -7.94 -5.55
CA HIS A 109 -16.00 -6.49 -5.47
C HIS A 109 -14.61 -6.04 -5.89
N PHE A 110 -14.56 -5.11 -6.85
CA PHE A 110 -13.34 -4.43 -7.28
C PHE A 110 -13.26 -3.03 -6.67
N PHE A 111 -12.07 -2.63 -6.26
CA PHE A 111 -11.78 -1.27 -5.83
C PHE A 111 -10.32 -0.87 -6.11
N ALA A 112 -10.07 0.44 -6.19
CA ALA A 112 -8.76 0.99 -6.48
C ALA A 112 -8.01 1.42 -5.21
N LEU A 113 -6.69 1.20 -5.21
CA LEU A 113 -5.75 1.72 -4.22
C LEU A 113 -4.70 2.53 -4.98
N ILE A 114 -4.55 3.82 -4.68
CA ILE A 114 -3.65 4.72 -5.44
C ILE A 114 -2.66 5.40 -4.51
N ASN A 115 -1.39 5.43 -4.93
CA ASN A 115 -0.28 6.02 -4.19
C ASN A 115 0.00 7.46 -4.67
N TYR A 116 -0.13 8.42 -3.76
CA TYR A 116 0.23 9.82 -4.00
C TYR A 116 1.57 10.19 -3.36
N ASN A 117 2.59 9.35 -3.63
CA ASN A 117 3.98 9.39 -3.15
C ASN A 117 4.19 9.25 -1.64
N LYS A 118 3.37 9.91 -0.80
CA LYS A 118 3.54 9.94 0.66
C LYS A 118 2.51 9.10 1.41
N PHE A 119 1.42 8.75 0.73
CA PHE A 119 0.31 8.02 1.33
C PHE A 119 -0.48 7.32 0.25
N TRP A 120 -1.18 6.28 0.67
CA TRP A 120 -2.11 5.52 -0.15
C TRP A 120 -3.52 6.00 0.13
N ILE A 121 -4.36 5.95 -0.89
CA ILE A 121 -5.79 6.21 -0.76
C ILE A 121 -6.54 4.95 -1.20
N ASN A 122 -7.44 4.48 -0.34
CA ASN A 122 -8.44 3.48 -0.65
C ASN A 122 -9.67 4.15 -1.27
N TYR A 123 -9.97 3.79 -2.51
CA TYR A 123 -11.12 4.26 -3.28
C TYR A 123 -12.25 3.24 -3.33
N ASP A 124 -12.41 2.41 -2.29
CA ASP A 124 -13.57 1.54 -2.16
C ASP A 124 -14.88 2.34 -2.27
N SER A 125 -15.65 2.05 -3.30
CA SER A 125 -16.91 2.71 -3.63
C SER A 125 -18.04 2.33 -2.66
N LEU A 126 -17.88 1.26 -1.88
CA LEU A 126 -18.79 0.85 -0.80
C LEU A 126 -18.57 1.63 0.49
N CYS A 127 -17.50 2.43 0.58
CA CYS A 127 -17.27 3.29 1.73
C CYS A 127 -18.28 4.45 1.71
N ASN A 128 -19.20 4.52 2.68
CA ASN A 128 -20.32 5.46 2.62
C ASN A 128 -19.90 6.94 2.61
N ASP A 129 -18.73 7.24 3.19
CA ASP A 129 -18.32 8.59 3.55
C ASP A 129 -17.31 9.19 2.57
N GLY A 130 -16.60 8.34 1.81
CA GLY A 130 -15.64 8.76 0.80
C GLY A 130 -14.37 7.90 0.77
N PRO A 131 -13.35 8.35 0.03
CA PRO A 131 -12.07 7.68 -0.03
C PRO A 131 -11.30 7.87 1.28
N GLU A 132 -10.44 6.91 1.61
CA GLU A 132 -9.74 6.86 2.89
C GLU A 132 -8.22 6.89 2.70
N ILE A 133 -7.52 7.78 3.42
CA ILE A 133 -6.06 7.70 3.52
C ILE A 133 -5.68 6.52 4.42
N ILE A 134 -4.90 5.61 3.85
CA ILE A 134 -4.34 4.46 4.56
C ILE A 134 -2.83 4.59 4.68
N SER A 135 -2.32 4.27 5.86
CA SER A 135 -0.90 4.14 6.15
C SER A 135 -0.32 2.88 5.50
N ASN A 136 1.00 2.77 5.49
CA ASN A 136 1.69 1.59 4.97
C ASN A 136 1.34 0.32 5.77
N ASP A 137 1.16 0.43 7.09
CA ASP A 137 0.80 -0.69 7.96
C ASP A 137 -0.67 -1.11 7.72
N GLU A 138 -1.58 -0.14 7.59
CA GLU A 138 -2.97 -0.41 7.23
C GLU A 138 -3.09 -1.05 5.83
N LEU A 139 -2.29 -0.59 4.87
CA LEU A 139 -2.22 -1.20 3.54
C LEU A 139 -1.70 -2.64 3.61
N TYR A 140 -0.66 -2.89 4.42
CA TYR A 140 -0.13 -4.24 4.63
C TYR A 140 -1.18 -5.18 5.22
N ILE A 141 -1.91 -4.73 6.24
CA ILE A 141 -3.01 -5.49 6.85
C ILE A 141 -4.13 -5.75 5.84
N LEU A 142 -4.50 -4.74 5.05
CA LEU A 142 -5.52 -4.86 4.00
C LEU A 142 -5.12 -5.94 2.98
N ILE A 143 -3.88 -5.91 2.51
CA ILE A 143 -3.39 -6.86 1.50
C ILE A 143 -3.34 -8.29 2.05
N THR A 144 -2.73 -8.47 3.22
CA THR A 144 -2.61 -9.81 3.83
C THR A 144 -3.97 -10.41 4.15
N THR A 145 -4.89 -9.61 4.69
CA THR A 145 -6.27 -10.05 4.96
C THR A 145 -6.99 -10.41 3.67
N ASN A 146 -6.88 -9.58 2.62
CA ASN A 146 -7.54 -9.86 1.36
C ASN A 146 -6.99 -11.13 0.68
N ILE A 147 -5.67 -11.36 0.72
CA ILE A 147 -5.06 -12.60 0.21
C ILE A 147 -5.60 -13.83 0.96
N ASN A 148 -5.70 -13.75 2.28
CA ASN A 148 -6.23 -14.84 3.11
C ASN A 148 -7.71 -15.13 2.78
N ASP A 149 -8.46 -14.09 2.41
CA ASP A 149 -9.85 -14.17 1.96
C ASP A 149 -9.97 -14.58 0.46
N GLN A 150 -8.91 -15.13 -0.14
CA GLN A 150 -8.83 -15.50 -1.57
C GLN A 150 -8.98 -14.33 -2.56
N GLY A 151 -8.78 -13.10 -2.09
CA GLY A 151 -8.73 -11.91 -2.91
C GLY A 151 -7.49 -11.84 -3.79
N SER A 152 -7.59 -11.04 -4.85
CA SER A 152 -6.53 -10.84 -5.84
C SER A 152 -6.14 -9.38 -5.96
N PHE A 153 -4.93 -9.12 -6.44
CA PHE A 153 -4.42 -7.77 -6.68
C PHE A 153 -3.87 -7.65 -8.09
N PHE A 154 -4.00 -6.46 -8.67
CA PHE A 154 -3.52 -6.15 -10.01
C PHE A 154 -2.77 -4.82 -9.97
N ASN A 155 -1.55 -4.80 -10.47
CA ASN A 155 -0.70 -3.62 -10.53
C ASN A 155 -1.14 -2.71 -11.67
N LEU A 156 -1.23 -1.40 -11.41
CA LEU A 156 -1.45 -0.40 -12.44
C LEU A 156 -0.11 0.17 -12.89
N VAL A 157 0.25 -0.11 -14.14
CA VAL A 157 1.45 0.40 -14.80
C VAL A 157 1.04 1.41 -15.85
N ASP A 158 1.61 2.61 -15.76
CA ASP A 158 1.42 3.64 -16.78
C ASP A 158 2.69 3.76 -17.64
N HIS A 159 2.54 3.56 -18.95
CA HIS A 159 3.62 3.75 -19.92
C HIS A 159 4.22 5.16 -19.90
N ASN A 160 3.42 6.17 -19.56
CA ASN A 160 3.80 7.57 -19.47
C ASN A 160 4.11 8.02 -18.03
N ASN A 161 3.98 7.11 -17.05
CA ASN A 161 4.31 7.32 -15.65
C ASN A 161 3.57 8.49 -14.97
N LEU A 162 2.37 8.82 -15.45
CA LEU A 162 1.48 9.88 -15.01
C LEU A 162 0.03 9.39 -14.91
N LEU A 163 -0.31 8.74 -13.79
CA LEU A 163 -1.71 8.47 -13.47
C LEU A 163 -2.53 9.77 -13.62
N PRO A 164 -3.72 9.72 -14.25
CA PRO A 164 -4.55 10.89 -14.45
C PRO A 164 -4.77 11.66 -13.15
N ARG A 165 -4.74 12.99 -13.24
CA ARG A 165 -5.01 13.89 -12.11
C ARG A 165 -6.34 14.56 -12.29
N VAL A 166 -7.04 14.80 -11.18
CA VAL A 166 -8.26 15.61 -11.19
C VAL A 166 -7.90 17.06 -11.50
N TYR A 167 -8.40 17.56 -12.61
CA TYR A 167 -8.42 19.00 -12.88
C TYR A 167 -9.81 19.53 -12.53
N GLN A 168 -9.90 20.34 -11.46
CA GLN A 168 -11.18 20.84 -10.92
C GLN A 168 -12.06 21.56 -11.96
N GLN A 169 -11.43 22.10 -13.01
CA GLN A 169 -12.12 22.82 -14.09
C GLN A 169 -12.86 21.88 -15.07
N THR A 170 -12.60 20.58 -15.03
CA THR A 170 -13.08 19.62 -16.03
C THR A 170 -14.51 19.17 -15.79
N TYR A 171 -14.97 19.12 -14.54
CA TYR A 171 -16.27 18.53 -14.19
C TYR A 171 -17.23 19.60 -13.66
N ARG A 172 -17.97 20.25 -14.58
CA ARG A 172 -18.89 21.36 -14.26
C ARG A 172 -20.15 20.93 -13.51
N GLN A 173 -20.52 19.65 -13.60
CA GLN A 173 -21.68 19.07 -12.92
C GLN A 173 -21.29 17.65 -12.47
N LEU A 174 -21.31 17.43 -11.16
CA LEU A 174 -21.17 16.12 -10.54
C LEU A 174 -22.54 15.69 -10.01
N PHE A 175 -22.83 14.40 -10.06
CA PHE A 175 -24.01 13.83 -9.42
C PHE A 175 -23.80 13.71 -7.89
N ASP A 176 -24.88 13.54 -7.12
CA ASP A 176 -24.83 13.48 -5.65
C ASP A 176 -23.90 12.37 -5.10
N HIS A 177 -23.71 11.31 -5.86
CA HIS A 177 -22.83 10.19 -5.50
C HIS A 177 -21.37 10.43 -5.88
N GLN A 178 -21.06 11.48 -6.65
CA GLN A 178 -19.73 11.82 -7.14
C GLN A 178 -19.18 13.02 -6.36
N LYS A 179 -17.95 12.90 -5.87
CA LYS A 179 -17.33 13.92 -5.02
C LYS A 179 -15.90 14.19 -5.44
N ILE A 180 -15.49 15.44 -5.26
CA ILE A 180 -14.10 15.87 -5.38
C ILE A 180 -13.65 16.37 -4.02
N PHE A 181 -12.55 15.79 -3.53
CA PHE A 181 -11.94 16.15 -2.27
C PHE A 181 -10.68 16.97 -2.53
N ASN A 182 -10.50 18.06 -1.80
CA ASN A 182 -9.16 18.59 -1.57
C ASN A 182 -8.48 17.82 -0.43
N TYR A 183 -7.20 18.05 -0.20
CA TYR A 183 -6.43 17.33 0.82
C TYR A 183 -7.00 17.46 2.25
N ASN A 184 -7.50 18.63 2.65
CA ASN A 184 -8.08 18.82 3.98
C ASN A 184 -9.39 18.05 4.13
N GLN A 185 -10.27 18.10 3.12
CA GLN A 185 -11.50 17.32 3.10
C GLN A 185 -11.21 15.81 3.15
N LEU A 186 -10.17 15.36 2.46
CA LEU A 186 -9.75 13.97 2.49
C LEU A 186 -9.28 13.54 3.90
N ILE A 187 -8.54 14.40 4.61
CA ILE A 187 -8.15 14.15 6.02
C ILE A 187 -9.40 14.07 6.91
N GLU A 188 -10.30 15.04 6.82
CA GLU A 188 -11.53 15.08 7.62
C GLU A 188 -12.38 13.83 7.39
N THR A 189 -12.57 13.44 6.13
CA THR A 189 -13.26 12.19 5.75
C THR A 189 -12.56 10.96 6.30
N THR A 190 -11.23 10.89 6.20
CA THR A 190 -10.45 9.77 6.75
C THR A 190 -10.64 9.65 8.27
N GLN A 191 -10.53 10.76 9.00
CA GLN A 191 -10.73 10.78 10.46
C GLN A 191 -12.13 10.34 10.85
N PHE A 192 -13.15 10.81 10.11
CA PHE A 192 -14.53 10.42 10.32
C PHE A 192 -14.75 8.91 10.09
N ILE A 193 -14.21 8.36 9.00
CA ILE A 193 -14.29 6.93 8.68
C ILE A 193 -13.66 6.10 9.81
N LYS A 194 -12.45 6.46 10.25
CA LYS A 194 -11.73 5.74 11.30
C LYS A 194 -12.47 5.78 12.64
N ALA A 195 -12.95 6.96 13.06
CA ALA A 195 -13.73 7.11 14.28
C ALA A 195 -15.05 6.31 14.24
N THR A 196 -15.70 6.25 13.07
CA THR A 196 -16.92 5.47 12.88
C THR A 196 -16.65 3.96 12.98
N ARG A 197 -15.56 3.47 12.39
CA ARG A 197 -15.16 2.07 12.49
C ARG A 197 -14.82 1.68 13.93
N GLU A 198 -14.07 2.51 14.63
CA GLU A 198 -13.72 2.30 16.04
C GLU A 198 -15.00 2.25 16.92
N SER A 199 -15.93 3.17 16.71
CA SER A 199 -17.22 3.18 17.43
C SER A 199 -18.02 1.90 17.21
N ARG A 200 -18.10 1.42 15.95
CA ARG A 200 -18.77 0.14 15.62
C ARG A 200 -18.07 -1.06 16.25
N HIS A 201 -16.74 -1.07 16.28
CA HIS A 201 -15.97 -2.13 16.91
C HIS A 201 -16.24 -2.19 18.42
N ILE A 202 -16.24 -1.04 19.10
CA ILE A 202 -16.59 -0.95 20.52
C ILE A 202 -18.01 -1.45 20.77
N GLU A 203 -18.98 -1.08 19.92
CA GLU A 203 -20.36 -1.54 20.04
C GLU A 203 -20.50 -3.06 19.83
N ALA A 204 -19.82 -3.62 18.82
CA ALA A 204 -19.78 -5.05 18.58
C ALA A 204 -19.19 -5.81 19.79
N GLN A 205 -18.10 -5.33 20.36
CA GLN A 205 -17.50 -5.90 21.57
C GLN A 205 -18.46 -5.85 22.76
N LYS A 206 -19.18 -4.74 22.96
CA LYS A 206 -20.20 -4.62 24.01
C LYS A 206 -21.34 -5.62 23.81
N ASN A 207 -21.81 -5.80 22.58
CA ASN A 207 -22.87 -6.75 22.25
C ASN A 207 -22.43 -8.20 22.48
N ILE A 208 -21.21 -8.55 22.07
CA ILE A 208 -20.61 -9.87 22.35
C ILE A 208 -20.54 -10.08 23.87
N ARG A 209 -19.95 -9.15 24.62
CA ARG A 209 -19.85 -9.25 26.09
C ARG A 209 -21.22 -9.38 26.76
N SER A 210 -22.22 -8.61 26.32
CA SER A 210 -23.61 -8.71 26.79
C SER A 210 -24.21 -10.10 26.54
N ASN A 211 -23.96 -10.70 25.37
CA ASN A 211 -24.42 -12.05 25.05
C ASN A 211 -23.73 -13.11 25.93
N TYR A 212 -22.42 -12.99 26.16
CA TYR A 212 -21.70 -13.87 27.09
C TYR A 212 -22.23 -13.71 28.53
N LYS A 213 -22.48 -12.49 29.01
CA LYS A 213 -23.09 -12.27 30.34
C LYS A 213 -24.41 -12.99 30.50
N LYS A 214 -25.28 -12.92 29.47
CA LYS A 214 -26.56 -13.64 29.45
C LYS A 214 -26.37 -15.15 29.42
N MET A 215 -25.43 -15.66 28.62
CA MET A 215 -25.17 -17.09 28.46
C MET A 215 -24.65 -17.74 29.75
N TYR A 216 -23.76 -17.06 30.47
CA TYR A 216 -23.11 -17.57 31.68
C TYR A 216 -23.73 -17.06 32.99
N GLY A 217 -24.81 -16.26 32.92
CA GLY A 217 -25.51 -15.75 34.09
C GLY A 217 -24.68 -14.81 34.98
N VAL A 218 -23.62 -14.21 34.44
CA VAL A 218 -22.67 -13.34 35.17
C VAL A 218 -23.05 -11.87 35.03
N SER A 219 -22.97 -11.14 36.14
CA SER A 219 -23.43 -9.74 36.21
C SER A 219 -22.26 -8.75 36.18
N GLY A 220 -21.10 -9.13 36.76
CA GLY A 220 -19.89 -8.32 36.79
C GLY A 220 -18.98 -8.53 35.58
N ASP A 221 -18.26 -7.48 35.17
CA ASP A 221 -17.24 -7.59 34.11
C ASP A 221 -16.07 -8.50 34.51
N ASN A 222 -15.66 -8.46 35.79
CA ASN A 222 -14.62 -9.37 36.30
C ASN A 222 -15.06 -10.84 36.26
N GLU A 223 -16.32 -11.14 36.54
CA GLU A 223 -16.85 -12.51 36.50
C GLU A 223 -16.95 -13.02 35.06
N LEU A 224 -17.26 -12.12 34.11
CA LEU A 224 -17.27 -12.41 32.68
C LEU A 224 -15.87 -12.74 32.16
N ASP A 225 -14.87 -11.94 32.52
CA ASP A 225 -13.49 -12.17 32.08
C ASP A 225 -12.92 -13.49 32.64
N ILE A 226 -13.28 -13.85 33.89
CA ILE A 226 -12.95 -15.15 34.48
C ILE A 226 -13.68 -16.29 33.74
N ALA A 227 -14.97 -16.14 33.43
CA ALA A 227 -15.76 -17.15 32.71
C ALA A 227 -15.24 -17.37 31.27
N ILE A 228 -14.84 -16.31 30.56
CA ILE A 228 -14.21 -16.40 29.24
C ILE A 228 -12.87 -17.12 29.33
N GLN A 229 -12.02 -16.78 30.31
CA GLN A 229 -10.74 -17.47 30.50
C GLN A 229 -10.90 -18.95 30.87
N MET A 230 -11.91 -19.29 31.68
CA MET A 230 -12.22 -20.69 32.01
C MET A 230 -12.74 -21.45 30.79
N SER A 231 -13.61 -20.84 29.98
CA SER A 231 -14.12 -21.45 28.74
C SER A 231 -13.02 -21.67 27.70
N LEU A 232 -12.03 -20.77 27.60
CA LEU A 232 -10.88 -20.93 26.71
C LEU A 232 -9.95 -22.05 27.20
N LYS A 233 -9.71 -22.16 28.51
CA LYS A 233 -8.94 -23.26 29.12
C LYS A 233 -9.62 -24.62 29.03
N GLU A 234 -10.96 -24.67 29.05
CA GLU A 234 -11.72 -25.91 28.87
C GLU A 234 -11.77 -26.39 27.41
N GLN A 235 -11.54 -25.47 26.46
CA GLN A 235 -11.45 -25.77 25.02
C GLN A 235 -10.02 -26.09 24.55
N GLU A 236 -9.00 -25.95 25.41
CA GLU A 236 -7.66 -26.47 25.11
C GLU A 236 -7.73 -27.99 24.94
N PRO A 237 -7.44 -28.54 23.75
CA PRO A 237 -7.37 -29.97 23.60
C PRO A 237 -6.18 -30.48 24.44
N LYS A 238 -6.40 -31.56 25.21
CA LYS A 238 -5.33 -32.40 25.77
C LYS A 238 -4.59 -33.09 24.61
N ILE A 239 -3.82 -32.33 23.83
CA ILE A 239 -2.95 -32.84 22.79
C ILE A 239 -1.57 -32.27 23.07
N ALA A 240 -0.64 -33.20 23.29
CA ALA A 240 0.76 -32.91 23.56
C ALA A 240 1.40 -32.10 22.41
N SER A 241 2.22 -31.13 22.82
CA SER A 241 3.28 -30.41 22.09
C SER A 241 3.30 -30.55 20.55
N SER A 242 3.02 -29.45 19.86
CA SER A 242 3.84 -29.04 18.71
C SER A 242 3.54 -27.59 18.30
N THR A 243 4.62 -26.81 18.15
CA THR A 243 4.80 -25.61 17.31
C THR A 243 3.92 -24.35 17.50
N LEU A 244 2.70 -24.43 18.04
CA LEU A 244 1.85 -23.25 18.28
C LEU A 244 2.24 -22.45 19.53
N GLU A 245 2.85 -23.09 20.53
CA GLU A 245 3.31 -22.42 21.76
C GLU A 245 4.45 -21.41 21.49
N LEU A 246 5.19 -21.55 20.38
CA LEU A 246 6.25 -20.61 20.00
C LEU A 246 5.71 -19.33 19.35
N GLU A 247 4.54 -19.36 18.72
CA GLU A 247 3.96 -18.20 18.03
C GLU A 247 3.23 -17.27 19.02
N GLU A 248 2.50 -17.81 20.00
CA GLU A 248 1.87 -16.99 21.03
C GLU A 248 2.90 -16.34 21.97
N GLU A 249 3.96 -17.07 22.35
CA GLU A 249 5.04 -16.52 23.19
C GLU A 249 5.85 -15.44 22.44
N TYR A 250 5.94 -15.54 21.10
CA TYR A 250 6.57 -14.52 20.24
C TYR A 250 5.71 -13.27 20.09
N MET A 251 4.39 -13.41 19.89
CA MET A 251 3.47 -12.27 19.78
C MET A 251 3.35 -11.48 21.09
N ILE A 252 3.40 -12.16 22.25
CA ILE A 252 3.41 -11.51 23.57
C ILE A 252 4.74 -10.76 23.79
N LYS A 253 5.88 -11.31 23.35
CA LYS A 253 7.17 -10.61 23.39
C LYS A 253 7.20 -9.35 22.52
N LEU A 254 6.62 -9.41 21.32
CA LEU A 254 6.54 -8.27 20.41
C LEU A 254 5.70 -7.12 20.98
N ALA A 255 4.53 -7.43 21.55
CA ALA A 255 3.67 -6.45 22.20
C ALA A 255 4.34 -5.79 23.42
N LEU A 256 5.15 -6.56 24.18
CA LEU A 256 5.93 -6.04 25.32
C LEU A 256 7.13 -5.18 24.89
N GLU A 257 7.73 -5.44 23.72
CA GLU A 257 8.83 -4.62 23.18
C GLU A 257 8.33 -3.31 22.55
N GLU A 258 7.16 -3.31 21.91
CA GLU A 258 6.53 -2.09 21.37
C GLU A 258 6.12 -1.11 22.48
N SER A 259 5.54 -1.64 23.57
CA SER A 259 5.22 -0.83 24.76
C SER A 259 6.47 -0.20 25.41
N LYS A 260 7.63 -0.85 25.32
CA LYS A 260 8.91 -0.29 25.80
C LYS A 260 9.48 0.79 24.86
N LYS A 261 9.32 0.64 23.55
CA LYS A 261 9.77 1.64 22.56
C LYS A 261 8.95 2.94 22.63
N GLU A 262 7.65 2.85 22.90
CA GLU A 262 6.80 4.04 23.08
C GLU A 262 7.19 4.87 24.32
N ALA A 263 7.76 4.24 25.35
CA ALA A 263 8.27 4.95 26.52
C ALA A 263 9.58 5.73 26.26
N GLU A 264 10.42 5.29 25.31
CA GLU A 264 11.73 5.88 25.03
C GLU A 264 11.72 7.04 24.00
N ILE A 265 10.68 7.16 23.15
CA ILE A 265 10.62 8.15 22.06
C ILE A 265 10.24 9.56 22.53
N SER A 266 9.94 9.75 23.82
CA SER A 266 9.54 11.05 24.39
C SER A 266 10.68 12.06 24.62
N LYS A 267 11.89 11.85 24.08
CA LYS A 267 12.97 12.85 24.09
C LYS A 267 13.78 12.81 22.78
N VAL A 268 13.66 13.87 21.98
CA VAL A 268 14.73 14.58 21.22
C VAL A 268 14.06 15.40 20.10
N GLN A 269 14.03 16.72 20.27
CA GLN A 269 13.84 17.68 19.19
C GLN A 269 15.19 17.95 18.51
N HIS A 270 15.21 18.11 17.18
CA HIS A 270 15.91 19.21 16.50
C HIS A 270 15.59 19.24 15.00
N THR A 271 15.40 20.47 14.50
CA THR A 271 15.21 20.93 13.12
C THR A 271 16.51 20.85 12.30
N GLU A 272 16.44 20.50 11.00
CA GLU A 272 17.25 21.13 9.92
C GLU A 272 16.94 20.58 8.51
N SER A 273 17.25 21.43 7.51
CA SER A 273 16.87 21.44 6.08
C SER A 273 17.35 20.25 5.22
N SER A 274 16.53 19.87 4.23
CA SER A 274 16.72 18.73 3.33
C SER A 274 17.63 19.02 2.13
N ASN A 275 18.79 18.36 2.06
CA ASN A 275 19.50 18.07 0.82
C ASN A 275 19.47 16.54 0.62
N GLN A 276 18.95 16.06 -0.51
CA GLN A 276 18.83 14.63 -0.80
C GLN A 276 20.07 14.11 -1.50
N ILE A 277 20.64 13.00 -1.01
CA ILE A 277 21.74 12.28 -1.66
C ILE A 277 21.18 10.93 -2.10
N GLN A 278 21.35 10.60 -3.38
CA GLN A 278 20.94 9.30 -3.92
C GLN A 278 22.16 8.39 -4.02
N VAL A 279 22.07 7.17 -3.51
CA VAL A 279 23.16 6.20 -3.53
C VAL A 279 22.75 4.98 -4.35
N CYS A 280 23.63 4.53 -5.23
CA CYS A 280 23.42 3.38 -6.10
C CYS A 280 24.43 2.27 -5.76
N ILE A 281 24.01 1.09 -5.33
CA ILE A 281 24.94 -0.04 -5.14
C ILE A 281 24.91 -0.93 -6.39
N CYS A 282 26.07 -1.21 -6.98
CA CYS A 282 26.22 -2.01 -8.19
C CYS A 282 26.69 -3.43 -7.84
N LYS A 283 26.00 -4.45 -8.36
CA LYS A 283 26.45 -5.86 -8.34
C LYS A 283 27.31 -6.16 -9.58
N PRO A 284 28.18 -7.20 -9.55
CA PRO A 284 28.98 -7.63 -10.69
C PRO A 284 28.18 -7.95 -11.97
N ASN A 285 26.85 -8.13 -11.87
CA ASN A 285 25.94 -8.41 -12.99
C ASN A 285 25.04 -7.23 -13.41
N LYS A 286 25.48 -5.97 -13.25
CA LYS A 286 24.80 -4.74 -13.75
C LYS A 286 23.36 -4.50 -13.23
N ASN A 287 23.01 -5.04 -12.08
CA ASN A 287 21.77 -4.66 -11.39
C ASN A 287 22.08 -3.48 -10.46
N PHE A 288 21.38 -2.37 -10.68
CA PHE A 288 21.49 -1.15 -9.89
C PHE A 288 20.49 -1.17 -8.73
N MET A 289 20.97 -0.93 -7.51
CA MET A 289 20.13 -0.75 -6.33
C MET A 289 20.12 0.73 -5.96
N PHE A 290 18.99 1.41 -6.08
CA PHE A 290 18.84 2.80 -5.64
C PHE A 290 18.41 2.83 -4.17
N LEU A 291 19.17 3.54 -3.34
CA LEU A 291 18.86 3.78 -1.94
C LEU A 291 18.67 5.28 -1.73
N PRO A 292 17.43 5.75 -1.46
CA PRO A 292 17.20 7.11 -1.04
C PRO A 292 17.71 7.28 0.40
N PHE A 293 18.75 8.10 0.60
CA PHE A 293 19.22 8.44 1.94
C PHE A 293 18.80 9.86 2.30
N ASP A 294 17.77 9.97 3.13
CA ASP A 294 17.58 11.17 3.93
C ASP A 294 18.54 11.09 5.13
N LYS A 295 19.69 11.78 5.00
CA LYS A 295 20.70 12.15 6.01
C LYS A 295 22.12 11.64 5.70
N ARG A 296 23.07 12.57 5.73
CA ARG A 296 24.53 12.35 5.60
C ARG A 296 25.09 11.34 6.62
N LYS A 297 24.50 11.28 7.82
CA LYS A 297 24.89 10.35 8.89
C LYS A 297 24.56 8.89 8.55
N SER A 298 23.42 8.65 7.91
CA SER A 298 22.97 7.31 7.50
C SER A 298 23.88 6.73 6.41
N PHE A 299 24.33 7.58 5.47
CA PHE A 299 25.28 7.17 4.45
C PHE A 299 26.67 6.84 5.01
N ARG A 300 27.18 7.64 5.96
CA ARG A 300 28.48 7.39 6.61
C ARG A 300 28.46 6.07 7.40
N ASN A 301 27.36 5.81 8.12
CA ASN A 301 27.20 4.55 8.85
C ASN A 301 27.15 3.34 7.90
N LEU A 302 26.49 3.47 6.74
CA LEU A 302 26.47 2.40 5.73
C LEU A 302 27.87 2.14 5.17
N LEU A 303 28.62 3.19 4.81
CA LEU A 303 29.98 3.04 4.30
C LEU A 303 30.89 2.36 5.33
N ASN A 304 30.81 2.77 6.59
CA ASN A 304 31.56 2.14 7.67
C ASN A 304 31.20 0.66 7.80
N LEU A 305 29.91 0.32 7.83
CA LEU A 305 29.42 -1.05 7.89
C LEU A 305 29.91 -1.90 6.70
N MET A 306 29.86 -1.34 5.48
CA MET A 306 30.36 -2.04 4.29
C MET A 306 31.88 -2.21 4.32
N SER A 307 32.61 -1.21 4.83
CA SER A 307 34.06 -1.27 4.96
C SER A 307 34.52 -2.29 6.00
N GLU A 308 33.82 -2.40 7.12
CA GLU A 308 34.08 -3.38 8.17
C GLU A 308 33.90 -4.81 7.65
N LYS A 309 32.94 -5.01 6.73
CA LYS A 309 32.66 -6.32 6.15
C LYS A 309 33.53 -6.69 4.94
N THR A 310 33.94 -5.72 4.13
CA THR A 310 34.56 -5.99 2.81
C THR A 310 36.00 -5.50 2.67
N GLY A 311 36.48 -4.68 3.61
CA GLY A 311 37.75 -3.94 3.49
C GLY A 311 37.61 -2.76 2.52
N TYR A 312 38.11 -1.58 2.89
CA TYR A 312 38.03 -0.36 2.07
C TYR A 312 38.62 -0.52 0.66
N GLU A 313 39.64 -1.36 0.52
CA GLU A 313 40.33 -1.65 -0.74
C GLU A 313 39.46 -2.35 -1.80
N ASN A 314 38.29 -2.88 -1.43
CA ASN A 314 37.35 -3.56 -2.34
C ASN A 314 36.09 -2.72 -2.67
N LEU A 315 36.04 -1.46 -2.22
CA LEU A 315 34.92 -0.55 -2.46
C LEU A 315 35.33 0.52 -3.46
N LYS A 316 34.70 0.53 -4.63
CA LYS A 316 34.81 1.63 -5.60
C LYS A 316 33.60 2.53 -5.49
N VAL A 317 33.82 3.83 -5.33
CA VAL A 317 32.74 4.82 -5.22
C VAL A 317 32.82 5.77 -6.40
N TYR A 318 31.79 5.79 -7.26
CA TYR A 318 31.71 6.73 -8.37
C TYR A 318 30.67 7.81 -8.08
N ILE A 319 30.92 9.05 -8.45
CA ILE A 319 29.96 10.14 -8.22
C ILE A 319 29.56 10.74 -9.56
N LYS A 320 28.26 10.87 -9.79
CA LYS A 320 27.71 11.65 -10.89
C LYS A 320 27.10 12.92 -10.33
N SER A 321 27.79 14.04 -10.55
CA SER A 321 27.24 15.38 -10.34
C SER A 321 26.61 15.87 -11.64
N GLN A 322 25.54 16.66 -11.56
CA GLN A 322 24.72 17.08 -12.71
C GLN A 322 25.52 17.69 -13.89
N ASN A 323 26.77 18.14 -13.68
CA ASN A 323 27.60 18.78 -14.70
C ASN A 323 29.01 18.18 -14.93
N LYS A 324 29.36 16.97 -14.46
CA LYS A 324 30.68 16.34 -14.79
C LYS A 324 30.63 14.81 -14.96
N LYS A 325 31.50 14.30 -15.83
CA LYS A 325 31.77 12.87 -16.07
C LYS A 325 32.26 12.18 -14.79
N TYR A 326 31.97 10.87 -14.69
CA TYR A 326 32.43 9.95 -13.64
C TYR A 326 33.88 10.24 -13.24
N ILE A 327 34.08 10.61 -11.98
CA ILE A 327 35.40 10.78 -11.38
C ILE A 327 35.69 9.48 -10.64
N ASP A 328 36.72 8.75 -11.08
CA ASP A 328 37.29 7.61 -10.38
C ASP A 328 38.48 8.16 -9.59
N ASP A 329 38.23 8.68 -8.39
CA ASP A 329 39.25 9.37 -7.61
C ASP A 329 39.05 9.03 -6.14
N LEU A 330 39.84 8.05 -5.66
CA LEU A 330 39.85 7.59 -4.28
C LEU A 330 40.36 8.67 -3.30
N ASP A 331 40.96 9.76 -3.79
CA ASP A 331 41.60 10.79 -2.96
C ASP A 331 40.67 11.93 -2.51
N LEU A 332 39.40 11.94 -2.98
CA LEU A 332 38.38 12.84 -2.43
C LEU A 332 37.91 12.29 -1.08
N THR A 333 38.43 12.85 0.01
CA THR A 333 37.94 12.53 1.36
C THR A 333 36.42 12.72 1.44
N LEU A 334 35.71 11.74 2.02
CA LEU A 334 34.25 11.74 2.17
C LEU A 334 33.69 13.06 2.76
N ASP A 335 34.48 13.71 3.62
CA ASP A 335 34.14 15.02 4.21
C ASP A 335 34.13 16.16 3.18
N SER A 336 35.03 16.14 2.19
CA SER A 336 35.01 17.09 1.06
C SER A 336 33.80 16.90 0.14
N MET A 337 33.36 15.65 -0.04
CA MET A 337 32.19 15.30 -0.85
C MET A 337 30.89 15.76 -0.19
N LEU A 338 30.73 15.46 1.11
CA LEU A 338 29.55 15.85 1.89
C LEU A 338 29.47 17.37 2.11
N ALA A 339 30.57 18.11 2.02
CA ALA A 339 30.57 19.57 2.10
C ALA A 339 30.00 20.26 0.85
N SER A 340 30.01 19.61 -0.32
CA SER A 340 29.48 20.19 -1.54
C SER A 340 27.94 20.21 -1.55
N ARG A 341 27.35 21.36 -1.90
CA ARG A 341 25.90 21.63 -1.82
C ARG A 341 25.09 21.10 -3.01
N ASN A 342 25.68 20.27 -3.86
CA ASN A 342 25.01 19.79 -5.08
C ASN A 342 24.35 18.44 -4.81
N ASP A 343 23.23 18.18 -5.50
CA ASP A 343 22.61 16.85 -5.55
C ASP A 343 23.57 15.90 -6.28
N HIS A 344 24.13 14.95 -5.53
CA HIS A 344 25.04 13.95 -6.07
C HIS A 344 24.38 12.58 -6.08
N ILE A 345 24.61 11.85 -7.17
CA ILE A 345 24.32 10.42 -7.24
C ILE A 345 25.64 9.68 -6.98
N ILE A 346 25.70 8.90 -5.90
CA ILE A 346 26.89 8.16 -5.48
C ILE A 346 26.71 6.69 -5.82
N PHE A 347 27.45 6.15 -6.77
CA PHE A 347 27.54 4.73 -7.07
C PHE A 347 28.58 4.06 -6.18
N ILE A 348 28.30 2.86 -5.67
CA ILE A 348 29.22 2.04 -4.91
C ILE A 348 29.26 0.66 -5.55
N GLU A 349 30.42 0.26 -6.05
CA GLU A 349 30.69 -1.06 -6.59
C GLU A 349 31.52 -1.83 -5.56
N SER A 350 31.03 -3.02 -5.18
CA SER A 350 31.75 -3.94 -4.32
C SER A 350 31.77 -5.32 -4.95
N ASN A 351 32.94 -5.96 -4.90
CA ASN A 351 33.13 -7.32 -5.39
C ASN A 351 32.59 -8.38 -4.41
N ILE A 352 32.13 -7.97 -3.23
CA ILE A 352 31.62 -8.82 -2.16
C ILE A 352 30.23 -8.29 -1.79
N ASN A 353 29.25 -9.16 -1.57
CA ASN A 353 27.92 -8.72 -1.16
C ASN A 353 27.97 -8.22 0.30
N PRO A 354 27.75 -6.93 0.58
CA PRO A 354 27.86 -6.40 1.94
C PRO A 354 26.72 -6.86 2.87
N PHE A 355 25.68 -7.48 2.31
CA PHE A 355 24.51 -7.96 3.04
C PHE A 355 24.51 -9.46 3.34
N PHE A 356 25.62 -10.16 3.04
CA PHE A 356 25.90 -11.49 3.61
C PHE A 356 26.79 -11.38 4.85
#